data_AF-A0A196SK17-F1
#
_entry.id   AF-A0A196SK17-F1
#
_cell.length_a   1.000
_cell.length_b   1.000
_cell.length_c   1.000
_cell.angle_alpha   90.00
_cell.angle_beta   90.00
_cell.angle_gamma   90.00
#
_symmetry.space_group_name_H-M   'P 1'
#
loop_
_entity.id
_entity.type
_entity.pdbx_description
1 polymer ?
#
loop_
_entity_poly.entity_id
_entity_poly.type
_entity_poly.pdbx_seq_one_letter_code
_entity_poly.pdbx_strand_id
1 'polypeptide(L)'
;MYYPLGRVVGVSPGFVPLLYYRDIIGNVTTSHVRRERDTVVVELAMRFPMLGGWKNEFYWGYNLPSGRVLKKEGSRYSLSVPFASPLEKADTQELVVRVILPEYARNVHFVLPEGVTGPTEDHRFTYLDTSREGRPVFEFTQHNVVDEQKGEMITVSYELSGWRVMKKPLVCVGAFFVLFAVKAVVNALRKVKRD
;
A
#
# COMPACT_ATOMS: atom_id res chain seq x y z
N MET A 1 -14.62 35.85 10.83
CA MET A 1 -13.53 35.32 11.67
C MET A 1 -13.20 33.94 11.12
N TYR A 2 -12.21 33.83 10.24
CA TYR A 2 -11.79 32.54 9.69
C TYR A 2 -10.91 31.87 10.73
N TYR A 3 -11.41 30.82 11.38
CA TYR A 3 -10.54 29.96 12.18
C TYR A 3 -9.56 29.29 11.21
N PRO A 4 -8.25 29.34 11.48
CA PRO A 4 -7.29 28.67 10.62
C PRO A 4 -7.55 27.16 10.63
N LEU A 5 -7.38 26.53 9.47
CA LEU A 5 -7.62 25.10 9.32
C LEU A 5 -6.50 24.34 10.06
N GLY A 6 -6.79 23.86 11.26
CA GLY A 6 -5.82 23.15 12.10
C GLY A 6 -5.98 21.63 12.09
N ARG A 7 -7.10 21.13 11.55
CA ARG A 7 -7.46 19.70 11.57
C ARG A 7 -8.09 19.27 10.24
N VAL A 8 -7.79 18.04 9.85
CA VAL A 8 -8.46 17.34 8.75
C VAL A 8 -9.00 16.03 9.27
N VAL A 9 -10.16 15.62 8.77
CA VAL A 9 -10.79 14.35 9.14
C VAL A 9 -10.60 13.37 7.98
N GLY A 10 -9.99 12.23 8.28
CA GLY A 10 -9.90 11.09 7.38
C GLY A 10 -10.82 9.96 7.84
N VAL A 11 -11.49 9.30 6.90
CA VAL A 11 -12.32 8.13 7.18
C VAL A 11 -11.67 6.90 6.58
N SER A 12 -11.61 5.83 7.36
CA SER A 12 -11.11 4.52 6.91
C SER A 12 -12.11 3.41 7.19
N PRO A 13 -12.13 2.35 6.36
CA PRO A 13 -13.03 1.22 6.56
C PRO A 13 -12.69 0.44 7.83
N GLY A 14 -13.66 0.27 8.74
CA GLY A 14 -13.63 -0.66 9.88
C GLY A 14 -12.30 -0.81 10.64
N PHE A 15 -12.07 -1.99 11.21
CA PHE A 15 -10.88 -2.25 12.05
C PHE A 15 -9.56 -2.02 11.30
N VAL A 16 -8.86 -0.96 11.70
CA VAL A 16 -7.51 -0.61 11.25
C VAL A 16 -6.50 -0.95 12.36
N PRO A 17 -5.72 -2.05 12.24
CA PRO A 17 -4.75 -2.45 13.24
C PRO A 17 -3.52 -1.54 13.33
N LEU A 18 -3.10 -0.93 12.22
CA LEU A 18 -1.89 -0.12 12.17
C LEU A 18 -2.17 1.12 11.33
N LEU A 19 -2.11 2.29 11.99
CA LEU A 19 -2.26 3.61 11.41
C LEU A 19 -1.01 4.42 11.72
N TYR A 20 -0.52 5.17 10.74
CA TYR A 20 0.58 6.11 10.95
C TYR A 20 0.25 7.47 10.36
N TYR A 21 0.75 8.52 11.03
CA TYR A 21 0.67 9.89 10.56
C TYR A 21 2.05 10.53 10.72
N ARG A 22 2.63 10.93 9.59
CA ARG A 22 3.96 11.53 9.51
C ARG A 22 3.96 12.68 8.52
N ASP A 23 4.91 13.58 8.66
CA ASP A 23 5.24 14.59 7.66
C ASP A 23 6.59 14.27 7.00
N ILE A 24 7.15 15.26 6.31
CA ILE A 24 8.47 15.18 5.67
C ILE A 24 9.64 15.08 6.68
N ILE A 25 9.46 15.56 7.93
CA ILE A 25 10.50 15.57 8.97
C ILE A 25 10.35 14.46 10.01
N GLY A 26 9.23 13.71 10.01
CA GLY A 26 9.04 12.53 10.83
C GLY A 26 7.62 12.36 11.36
N ASN A 27 7.50 11.62 12.46
CA ASN A 27 6.20 11.31 13.04
C ASN A 27 5.50 12.57 13.60
N VAL A 28 4.19 12.63 13.41
CA VAL A 28 3.34 13.68 13.96
C VAL A 28 2.40 13.05 14.98
N THR A 29 2.55 13.41 16.25
CA THR A 29 1.81 12.79 17.36
C THR A 29 0.45 13.43 17.59
N THR A 30 0.19 14.60 17.01
CA THR A 30 -1.09 15.32 17.11
C THR A 30 -2.14 14.70 16.20
N SER A 31 -2.55 13.48 16.52
CA SER A 31 -3.66 12.77 15.85
C SER A 31 -4.58 12.14 16.88
N HIS A 32 -5.87 12.04 16.56
CA HIS A 32 -6.87 11.42 17.41
C HIS A 32 -7.70 10.44 16.60
N VAL A 33 -7.74 9.18 17.04
CA VAL A 33 -8.45 8.10 16.33
C VAL A 33 -9.71 7.74 17.12
N ARG A 34 -10.87 7.91 16.51
CA ARG A 34 -12.16 7.48 17.04
C ARG A 34 -12.64 6.26 16.27
N ARG A 35 -12.84 5.15 16.98
CA ARG A 35 -13.39 3.92 16.40
C ARG A 35 -14.90 3.95 16.54
N GLU A 36 -15.60 3.88 15.42
CA GLU A 36 -17.04 3.73 15.35
C GLU A 36 -17.38 2.29 14.96
N ARG A 37 -18.67 1.95 14.85
CA ARG A 37 -19.11 0.56 14.61
C ARG A 37 -18.57 0.00 13.29
N ASP A 38 -18.64 0.78 12.23
CA ASP A 38 -18.29 0.34 10.86
C ASP A 38 -17.12 1.12 10.24
N THR A 39 -16.72 2.23 10.86
CA THR A 39 -15.72 3.16 10.36
C THR A 39 -14.72 3.52 11.44
N VAL A 40 -13.54 3.94 11.02
CA VAL A 40 -12.56 4.57 11.90
C VAL A 40 -12.32 5.99 11.40
N VAL A 41 -12.69 6.94 12.26
CA VAL A 41 -12.56 8.37 12.03
C VAL A 41 -11.24 8.83 12.62
N VAL A 42 -10.44 9.52 11.83
CA VAL A 42 -9.09 9.95 12.18
C VAL A 42 -9.03 11.46 12.06
N GLU A 43 -8.87 12.14 13.19
CA GLU A 43 -8.59 13.56 13.22
C GLU A 43 -7.07 13.77 13.16
N LEU A 44 -6.61 14.36 12.06
CA LEU A 44 -5.21 14.69 11.82
C LEU A 44 -5.02 16.17 12.12
N ALA A 45 -4.26 16.51 13.16
CA ALA A 45 -3.91 17.90 13.46
C ALA A 45 -2.50 18.21 12.95
N MET A 46 -2.41 19.27 12.14
CA MET A 46 -1.14 19.72 11.57
C MET A 46 -0.26 20.37 12.65
N ARG A 47 1.07 20.42 12.44
CA ARG A 47 2.01 21.06 13.37
C ARG A 47 1.80 22.57 13.54
N PHE A 48 1.19 23.19 12.54
CA PHE A 48 0.91 24.61 12.52
C PHE A 48 -0.49 24.84 11.94
N PRO A 49 -1.20 25.89 12.38
CA PRO A 49 -2.47 26.29 11.79
C PRO A 49 -2.26 26.72 10.33
N MET A 50 -3.12 26.25 9.43
CA MET A 50 -3.07 26.67 8.02
C MET A 50 -3.72 28.03 7.85
N LEU A 51 -2.94 28.97 7.32
CA LEU A 51 -3.41 30.26 6.82
C LEU A 51 -3.52 30.24 5.29
N GLY A 52 -4.19 31.24 4.73
CA GLY A 52 -4.38 31.34 3.28
C GLY A 52 -3.06 31.28 2.52
N GLY A 53 -2.97 30.39 1.52
CA GLY A 53 -1.78 30.20 0.68
C GLY A 53 -0.68 29.32 1.29
N TRP A 54 -0.81 28.90 2.56
CA TRP A 54 0.15 27.97 3.16
C TRP A 54 -0.02 26.57 2.56
N LYS A 55 1.07 25.83 2.47
CA LYS A 55 1.10 24.46 1.95
C LYS A 55 1.63 23.52 3.03
N ASN A 56 1.03 22.36 3.14
CA ASN A 56 1.46 21.31 4.04
C ASN A 56 1.51 19.99 3.27
N GLU A 57 2.59 19.24 3.48
CA GLU A 57 2.75 17.90 2.94
C GLU A 57 2.83 16.91 4.09
N PHE A 58 1.96 15.90 4.06
CA PHE A 58 1.91 14.86 5.06
C PHE A 58 1.56 13.52 4.44
N TYR A 59 1.87 12.47 5.19
CA TYR A 59 1.61 11.09 4.85
C TYR A 59 0.77 10.46 5.96
N TRP A 60 -0.42 10.00 5.57
CA TRP A 60 -1.27 9.19 6.40
C TRP A 60 -1.49 7.85 5.69
N GLY A 61 -1.41 6.76 6.44
CA GLY A 61 -1.64 5.44 5.86
C GLY A 61 -2.04 4.43 6.92
N TYR A 62 -2.62 3.34 6.45
CA TYR A 62 -3.15 2.30 7.29
C TYR A 62 -3.12 0.92 6.62
N ASN A 63 -3.12 -0.13 7.46
CA ASN A 63 -3.25 -1.51 7.01
C ASN A 63 -4.67 -2.02 7.22
N LEU A 64 -5.22 -2.76 6.25
CA LEU A 64 -6.50 -3.44 6.36
C LEU A 64 -6.32 -4.96 6.34
N PRO A 65 -7.09 -5.71 7.14
CA PRO A 65 -7.17 -7.17 6.99
C PRO A 65 -7.66 -7.55 5.59
N SER A 66 -6.87 -8.34 4.88
CA SER A 66 -7.15 -8.71 3.48
C SER A 66 -8.52 -9.35 3.30
N GLY A 67 -8.97 -10.19 4.24
CA GLY A 67 -10.27 -10.88 4.15
C GLY A 67 -11.51 -9.96 4.04
N ARG A 68 -11.38 -8.65 4.28
CA ARG A 68 -12.49 -7.69 4.11
C ARG A 68 -12.58 -7.12 2.69
N VAL A 69 -11.43 -6.92 2.04
CA VAL A 69 -11.34 -6.20 0.75
C VAL A 69 -10.94 -7.12 -0.41
N LEU A 70 -10.31 -8.25 -0.10
CA LEU A 70 -9.80 -9.22 -1.06
C LEU A 70 -10.65 -10.49 -1.03
N LYS A 71 -11.34 -10.76 -2.13
CA LYS A 71 -12.04 -12.02 -2.38
C LYS A 71 -11.11 -12.97 -3.13
N LYS A 72 -11.18 -14.26 -2.81
CA LYS A 72 -10.40 -15.31 -3.46
C LYS A 72 -11.33 -16.41 -3.95
N GLU A 73 -11.20 -16.77 -5.22
CA GLU A 73 -11.90 -17.88 -5.85
C GLU A 73 -10.87 -18.75 -6.59
N GLY A 74 -10.54 -19.90 -6.02
CA GLY A 74 -9.47 -20.75 -6.56
C GLY A 74 -8.11 -20.03 -6.59
N SER A 75 -7.57 -19.78 -7.79
CA SER A 75 -6.35 -19.00 -8.02
C SER A 75 -6.59 -17.54 -8.40
N ARG A 76 -7.86 -17.11 -8.49
CA ARG A 76 -8.25 -15.75 -8.84
C ARG A 76 -8.49 -14.93 -7.57
N TYR A 77 -8.02 -13.70 -7.59
CA TYR A 77 -8.09 -12.75 -6.50
C TYR A 77 -8.75 -11.47 -7.03
N SER A 78 -9.74 -10.96 -6.31
CA SER A 78 -10.44 -9.72 -6.65
C SER A 78 -10.42 -8.79 -5.45
N LEU A 79 -9.81 -7.61 -5.63
CA LEU A 79 -9.71 -6.55 -4.64
C LEU A 79 -10.60 -5.40 -5.09
N SER A 80 -11.52 -4.97 -4.22
CA SER A 80 -12.38 -3.81 -4.45
C SER A 80 -12.14 -2.76 -3.37
N VAL A 81 -11.76 -1.55 -3.76
CA VAL A 81 -11.50 -0.43 -2.85
C VAL A 81 -12.06 0.87 -3.42
N PRO A 82 -12.40 1.87 -2.58
CA PRO A 82 -12.87 3.17 -3.06
C PRO A 82 -11.81 3.87 -3.91
N PHE A 83 -12.22 4.47 -5.02
CA PHE A 83 -11.37 5.31 -5.88
C PHE A 83 -11.61 6.78 -5.51
N ALA A 84 -11.20 7.19 -4.32
CA ALA A 84 -11.45 8.54 -3.85
C ALA A 84 -10.46 8.99 -2.78
N SER A 85 -10.40 10.31 -2.55
CA SER A 85 -9.67 10.87 -1.41
C SER A 85 -10.35 10.46 -0.11
N PRO A 86 -9.62 9.90 0.87
CA PRO A 86 -10.17 9.51 2.17
C PRO A 86 -10.40 10.70 3.12
N LEU A 87 -10.08 11.92 2.69
CA LEU A 87 -10.26 13.15 3.47
C LEU A 87 -11.68 13.70 3.28
N GLU A 88 -12.34 14.11 4.36
CA GLU A 88 -13.65 14.77 4.28
C GLU A 88 -13.51 16.26 3.92
N LYS A 89 -14.46 16.78 3.11
CA LYS A 89 -14.57 18.21 2.76
C LYS A 89 -13.29 18.77 2.13
N ALA A 90 -12.68 17.99 1.25
CA ALA A 90 -11.43 18.33 0.60
C ALA A 90 -11.55 18.16 -0.92
N ASP A 91 -11.53 19.29 -1.63
CA ASP A 91 -11.52 19.29 -3.09
C ASP A 91 -10.16 18.79 -3.59
N THR A 92 -10.17 17.72 -4.39
CA THR A 92 -8.95 17.07 -4.85
C THR A 92 -8.67 17.44 -6.30
N GLN A 93 -7.70 18.32 -6.52
CA GLN A 93 -7.31 18.76 -7.87
C GLN A 93 -6.74 17.62 -8.72
N GLU A 94 -5.94 16.75 -8.11
CA GLU A 94 -5.32 15.59 -8.76
C GLU A 94 -5.31 14.42 -7.79
N LEU A 95 -5.93 13.31 -8.19
CA LEU A 95 -5.94 12.05 -7.48
C LEU A 95 -5.13 11.03 -8.28
N VAL A 96 -4.02 10.57 -7.71
CA VAL A 96 -3.20 9.50 -8.28
C VAL A 96 -3.35 8.25 -7.42
N VAL A 97 -3.90 7.18 -8.01
CA VAL A 97 -4.08 5.88 -7.36
C VAL A 97 -3.09 4.89 -7.95
N ARG A 98 -2.23 4.35 -7.08
CA ARG A 98 -1.23 3.33 -7.44
C ARG A 98 -1.61 1.98 -6.84
N VAL A 99 -1.85 1.00 -7.70
CA VAL A 99 -2.15 -0.37 -7.31
C VAL A 99 -0.89 -1.23 -7.49
N ILE A 100 -0.29 -1.66 -6.38
CA ILE A 100 0.90 -2.52 -6.37
C ILE A 100 0.45 -3.97 -6.15
N LEU A 101 0.64 -4.81 -7.16
CA LEU A 101 0.25 -6.23 -7.09
C LEU A 101 1.41 -7.11 -6.59
N PRO A 102 1.12 -8.32 -6.08
CA PRO A 102 2.16 -9.27 -5.70
C PRO A 102 2.98 -9.72 -6.92
N GLU A 103 4.21 -10.16 -6.66
CA GLU A 103 5.04 -10.79 -7.70
C GLU A 103 4.30 -11.98 -8.33
N TYR A 104 4.50 -12.15 -9.63
CA TYR A 104 3.89 -13.22 -10.41
C TYR A 104 2.35 -13.14 -10.54
N ALA A 105 1.73 -12.00 -10.26
CA ALA A 105 0.35 -11.76 -10.67
C ALA A 105 0.22 -11.84 -12.20
N ARG A 106 -0.80 -12.53 -12.69
CA ARG A 106 -1.11 -12.68 -14.13
C ARG A 106 -2.55 -12.31 -14.42
N ASN A 107 -2.86 -12.09 -15.70
CA ASN A 107 -4.23 -11.83 -16.17
C ASN A 107 -4.91 -10.73 -15.36
N VAL A 108 -4.22 -9.58 -15.24
CA VAL A 108 -4.68 -8.45 -14.46
C VAL A 108 -5.78 -7.73 -15.22
N HIS A 109 -6.93 -7.54 -14.58
CA HIS A 109 -8.08 -6.84 -15.12
C HIS A 109 -8.54 -5.77 -14.13
N PHE A 110 -8.75 -4.56 -14.64
CA PHE A 110 -9.26 -3.43 -13.86
C PHE A 110 -10.67 -3.07 -14.31
N VAL A 111 -11.54 -2.86 -13.35
CA VAL A 111 -12.82 -2.17 -13.51
C VAL A 111 -12.66 -0.81 -12.85
N LEU A 112 -12.65 0.22 -13.68
CA LEU A 112 -12.39 1.60 -13.29
C LEU A 112 -13.69 2.42 -13.34
N PRO A 113 -13.82 3.43 -12.48
CA PRO A 113 -14.85 4.45 -12.64
C PRO A 113 -14.64 5.33 -13.88
N GLU A 114 -15.65 6.13 -14.22
CA GLU A 114 -15.62 7.00 -15.40
C GLU A 114 -14.65 8.19 -15.21
N GLY A 115 -13.97 8.60 -16.29
CA GLY A 115 -13.08 9.76 -16.26
C GLY A 115 -11.68 9.51 -15.67
N VAL A 116 -11.33 8.26 -15.37
CA VAL A 116 -9.98 7.87 -14.93
C VAL A 116 -9.06 7.67 -16.14
N THR A 117 -7.86 8.26 -16.09
CA THR A 117 -6.82 8.13 -17.11
C THR A 117 -5.77 7.09 -16.67
N GLY A 118 -5.30 6.25 -17.59
CA GLY A 118 -4.31 5.19 -17.33
C GLY A 118 -4.70 3.84 -17.96
N PRO A 119 -4.05 2.72 -17.58
CA PRO A 119 -2.95 2.63 -16.62
C PRO A 119 -1.60 3.02 -17.22
N THR A 120 -0.77 3.70 -16.42
CA THR A 120 0.68 3.72 -16.63
C THR A 120 1.29 2.56 -15.85
N GLU A 121 2.09 1.73 -16.52
CA GLU A 121 2.74 0.58 -15.91
C GLU A 121 4.14 0.94 -15.39
N ASP A 122 4.42 0.58 -14.14
CA ASP A 122 5.73 0.70 -13.51
C ASP A 122 6.05 -0.58 -12.72
N HIS A 123 7.30 -0.74 -12.28
CA HIS A 123 7.75 -1.90 -11.54
C HIS A 123 8.47 -1.47 -10.26
N ARG A 124 8.05 -2.06 -9.14
CA ARG A 124 8.65 -1.80 -7.83
C ARG A 124 9.31 -3.03 -7.26
N PHE A 125 10.54 -2.86 -6.78
CA PHE A 125 11.26 -3.86 -6.02
C PHE A 125 11.15 -3.57 -4.52
N THR A 126 10.79 -4.60 -3.76
CA THR A 126 10.66 -4.58 -2.30
C THR A 126 11.45 -5.74 -1.68
N TYR A 127 11.34 -5.91 -0.36
CA TYR A 127 12.02 -6.98 0.35
C TYR A 127 11.59 -8.36 -0.13
N LEU A 128 12.57 -9.26 -0.27
CA LEU A 128 12.37 -10.66 -0.69
C LEU A 128 11.63 -10.80 -2.02
N ASP A 129 11.83 -9.83 -2.92
CA ASP A 129 11.41 -9.96 -4.30
C ASP A 129 12.47 -10.74 -5.07
N THR A 130 11.99 -11.76 -5.78
CA THR A 130 12.80 -12.81 -6.43
C THR A 130 12.56 -12.86 -7.94
N SER A 131 11.48 -12.23 -8.40
CA SER A 131 11.19 -12.04 -9.81
C SER A 131 12.16 -11.04 -10.41
N ARG A 132 12.61 -11.30 -11.64
CA ARG A 132 13.43 -10.37 -12.42
C ARG A 132 12.69 -9.07 -12.76
N GLU A 133 11.37 -9.15 -12.86
CA GLU A 133 10.48 -8.03 -13.21
C GLU A 133 10.00 -7.27 -11.96
N GLY A 134 10.14 -7.83 -10.76
CA GLY A 134 9.63 -7.22 -9.53
C GLY A 134 8.11 -7.27 -9.42
N ARG A 135 7.52 -6.27 -8.75
CA ARG A 135 6.06 -6.14 -8.55
C ARG A 135 5.48 -5.16 -9.56
N PRO A 136 4.47 -5.55 -10.34
CA PRO A 136 3.82 -4.63 -11.25
C PRO A 136 3.00 -3.60 -10.47
N VAL A 137 3.15 -2.34 -10.87
CA VAL A 137 2.47 -1.18 -10.33
C VAL A 137 1.65 -0.56 -11.45
N PHE A 138 0.37 -0.37 -11.20
CA PHE A 138 -0.54 0.29 -12.13
C PHE A 138 -0.94 1.64 -11.55
N GLU A 139 -0.64 2.71 -12.27
CA GLU A 139 -0.97 4.08 -11.89
C GLU A 139 -2.16 4.60 -12.69
N PHE A 140 -3.13 5.13 -11.96
CA PHE A 140 -4.34 5.74 -12.48
C PHE A 140 -4.45 7.18 -11.98
N THR A 141 -4.79 8.09 -12.87
CA THR A 141 -4.89 9.53 -12.55
C THR A 141 -6.27 10.05 -12.88
N GLN A 142 -6.86 10.81 -11.97
CA GLN A 142 -8.10 11.53 -12.18
C GLN A 142 -7.94 12.97 -11.69
N HIS A 143 -8.50 13.91 -12.46
CA HIS A 143 -8.43 15.33 -12.14
C HIS A 143 -9.78 15.85 -11.64
N ASN A 144 -9.74 16.83 -10.74
CA ASN A 144 -10.91 17.52 -10.20
C ASN A 144 -11.94 16.57 -9.56
N VAL A 145 -11.48 15.74 -8.62
CA VAL A 145 -12.35 14.80 -7.89
C VAL A 145 -13.10 15.54 -6.79
N VAL A 146 -14.42 15.42 -6.82
CA VAL A 146 -15.35 16.02 -5.85
C VAL A 146 -15.90 14.98 -4.88
N ASP A 147 -16.45 15.45 -3.75
CA ASP A 147 -16.96 14.57 -2.69
C ASP A 147 -18.10 13.65 -3.16
N GLU A 148 -18.87 14.03 -4.18
CA GLU A 148 -19.95 13.21 -4.77
C GLU A 148 -19.43 11.93 -5.44
N GLN A 149 -18.18 11.93 -5.92
CA GLN A 149 -17.56 10.77 -6.58
C GLN A 149 -16.94 9.77 -5.58
N LYS A 150 -16.99 10.04 -4.28
CA LYS A 150 -16.43 9.18 -3.23
C LYS A 150 -17.00 7.76 -3.17
N GLY A 151 -18.19 7.55 -3.75
CA GLY A 151 -18.85 6.24 -3.80
C GLY A 151 -18.30 5.29 -4.88
N GLU A 152 -17.48 5.79 -5.79
CA GLU A 152 -16.95 5.00 -6.90
C GLU A 152 -15.85 4.04 -6.41
N MET A 153 -15.88 2.81 -6.92
CA MET A 153 -14.97 1.74 -6.49
C MET A 153 -14.09 1.29 -7.65
N ILE A 154 -12.79 1.13 -7.40
CA ILE A 154 -11.89 0.43 -8.30
C ILE A 154 -11.86 -1.04 -7.90
N THR A 155 -12.07 -1.92 -8.88
CA THR A 155 -11.93 -3.37 -8.69
C THR A 155 -10.81 -3.91 -9.56
N VAL A 156 -9.81 -4.52 -8.93
CA VAL A 156 -8.72 -5.22 -9.61
C VAL A 156 -8.86 -6.72 -9.41
N SER A 157 -8.82 -7.45 -10.51
CA SER A 157 -8.81 -8.91 -10.52
C SER A 157 -7.51 -9.42 -11.11
N TYR A 158 -6.90 -10.42 -10.48
CA TYR A 158 -5.65 -11.03 -10.94
C TYR A 158 -5.57 -12.50 -10.55
N GLU A 159 -4.72 -13.24 -11.24
CA GLU A 159 -4.46 -14.65 -10.97
C GLU A 159 -3.10 -14.85 -10.32
N LEU A 160 -3.08 -15.60 -9.22
CA LEU A 160 -1.87 -15.94 -8.48
C LEU A 160 -1.92 -17.42 -8.07
N SER A 161 -1.00 -18.21 -8.62
CA SER A 161 -0.86 -19.62 -8.25
C SER A 161 -0.32 -19.75 -6.83
N GLY A 162 -1.00 -20.51 -5.97
CA GLY A 162 -0.61 -20.66 -4.55
C GLY A 162 0.83 -21.15 -4.34
N TRP A 163 1.33 -22.02 -5.21
CA TRP A 163 2.73 -22.48 -5.18
C TRP A 163 3.75 -21.34 -5.28
N ARG A 164 3.45 -20.25 -6.00
CA ARG A 164 4.39 -19.13 -6.17
C ARG A 164 4.64 -18.37 -4.87
N VAL A 165 3.69 -18.43 -3.93
CA VAL A 165 3.86 -17.85 -2.59
C VAL A 165 4.96 -18.56 -1.80
N MET A 166 5.16 -19.86 -2.02
CA MET A 166 6.20 -20.66 -1.34
C MET A 166 7.63 -20.33 -1.80
N LYS A 167 7.81 -19.65 -2.94
CA LYS A 167 9.14 -19.25 -3.40
C LYS A 167 9.87 -18.35 -2.41
N LYS A 168 9.16 -17.45 -1.73
CA LYS A 168 9.79 -16.50 -0.79
C LYS A 168 10.42 -17.21 0.41
N PRO A 169 9.70 -18.08 1.16
CA PRO A 169 10.33 -18.91 2.18
C PRO A 169 11.49 -19.77 1.67
N LEU A 170 11.34 -20.38 0.48
CA LEU A 170 12.39 -21.25 -0.09
C LEU A 170 13.67 -20.48 -0.41
N VAL A 171 13.58 -19.24 -0.88
CA VAL A 171 14.76 -18.40 -1.11
C VAL A 171 15.47 -18.07 0.19
N CYS A 172 14.73 -17.78 1.27
CA CYS A 172 15.33 -17.58 2.59
C CYS A 172 16.06 -18.84 3.07
N VAL A 173 15.42 -20.02 2.98
CA VAL A 173 16.03 -21.30 3.36
C VAL A 173 17.27 -21.60 2.51
N GLY A 174 17.19 -21.36 1.19
CA GLY A 174 18.30 -21.53 0.27
C GLY A 174 19.49 -20.63 0.61
N ALA A 175 19.25 -19.37 0.96
CA ALA A 175 20.30 -18.44 1.37
C ALA A 175 21.04 -18.93 2.64
N PHE A 176 20.31 -19.37 3.66
CA PHE A 176 20.91 -19.96 4.86
C PHE A 176 21.66 -21.26 4.56
N PHE A 177 21.09 -22.12 3.71
CA PHE A 177 21.74 -23.37 3.30
C PHE A 177 23.08 -23.11 2.62
N VAL A 178 23.14 -22.15 1.68
CA VAL A 178 24.39 -21.75 1.02
C VAL A 178 25.44 -21.29 2.03
N LEU A 179 25.05 -20.47 3.01
CA LEU A 179 25.96 -20.02 4.07
C LEU A 179 26.55 -21.21 4.85
N PHE A 180 25.73 -22.18 5.24
CA PHE A 180 26.20 -23.38 5.93
C PHE A 180 27.06 -24.28 5.04
N ALA A 181 26.70 -24.44 3.76
CA ALA A 181 27.48 -25.21 2.80
C ALA A 181 28.88 -24.59 2.60
N VAL A 182 28.97 -23.26 2.44
CA VAL A 182 30.25 -22.54 2.35
C VAL A 182 31.09 -22.79 3.61
N LYS A 183 30.50 -22.68 4.80
CA LYS A 183 31.20 -22.99 6.07
C LYS A 183 31.71 -24.43 6.10
N ALA A 184 30.89 -25.40 5.69
CA ALA A 184 31.26 -26.81 5.66
C ALA A 184 32.43 -27.08 4.70
N VAL A 185 32.40 -26.50 3.50
CA VAL A 185 33.47 -26.60 2.51
C VAL A 185 34.76 -25.96 3.02
N VAL A 186 34.70 -24.77 3.61
CA VAL A 186 35.88 -24.10 4.21
C VAL A 186 36.49 -24.96 5.32
N ASN A 187 35.66 -25.58 6.16
CA ASN A 187 36.13 -26.49 7.20
C ASN A 187 36.79 -27.75 6.63
N ALA A 188 36.22 -28.33 5.58
CA ALA A 188 36.80 -29.49 4.89
C ALA A 188 38.18 -29.16 4.29
N LEU A 189 38.30 -28.01 3.60
CA LEU A 189 39.57 -27.55 3.02
C LEU A 189 40.62 -27.26 4.09
N ARG A 190 40.23 -26.69 5.24
CA ARG A 190 41.15 -26.47 6.37
C ARG A 190 41.65 -27.78 6.98
N LYS A 191 40.83 -28.83 7.00
CA LYS A 191 41.22 -30.14 7.51
C LYS A 191 42.24 -30.79 6.58
N VAL A 192 42.00 -30.76 5.27
CA VAL A 192 42.92 -31.28 4.24
C VAL A 192 44.28 -30.58 4.24
N LYS A 193 44.36 -29.30 4.65
CA LYS A 193 45.64 -28.57 4.75
C LYS A 193 46.43 -28.85 6.04
N ARG A 194 45.82 -29.47 7.05
CA ARG A 194 46.49 -29.84 8.32
C ARG A 194 47.04 -31.26 8.32
N ASP A 195 46.55 -32.11 7.42
CA ASP A 195 47.06 -33.44 7.13
C ASP A 195 48.12 -33.36 6.02
#